data_AF-A0A9Q3FG36-F1
#
_entry.id   AF-A0A9Q3FG36-F1
#
_cell.length_a   1.000
_cell.length_b   1.000
_cell.length_c   1.000
_cell.angle_alpha   90.00
_cell.angle_beta   90.00
_cell.angle_gamma   90.00
#
_symmetry.space_group_name_H-M   'P 1'
#
loop_
_entity.id
_entity.type
_entity.pdbx_description
1 polymer ?
#
loop_
_entity_poly.entity_id
_entity_poly.type
_entity_poly.pdbx_seq_one_letter_code
_entity_poly.pdbx_strand_id
1 'polypeptide(L)'
;MVVPKGHGCKLRKVLYGTRQAGRCWWTHLRKSLETRGYSLSSYDTSIFFNKSTNIIIWLHVDDGVVFQKNKGDINDFHLSLATEFCLKWSPELDSIMGLDIRKDAHGFHLSQVCLIQSILTDHWDQKAY
;
A
#
# COMPACT_ATOMS: atom_id res chain seq x y z
N MET A 1 9.63 8.70 -25.10
CA MET A 1 11.11 8.76 -25.12
C MET A 1 11.59 7.98 -26.33
N VAL A 2 12.30 8.60 -27.27
CA VAL A 2 12.77 7.94 -28.49
C VAL A 2 14.25 7.57 -28.30
N VAL A 3 14.57 6.29 -28.45
CA VAL A 3 15.95 5.78 -28.32
C VAL A 3 16.49 5.48 -29.72
N PRO A 4 17.68 6.00 -30.12
CA PRO A 4 18.25 5.74 -31.43
C PRO A 4 18.48 4.25 -31.71
N LYS A 5 18.48 3.86 -32.98
CA LYS A 5 18.79 2.48 -33.39
C LYS A 5 20.17 2.06 -32.86
N GLY A 6 20.24 0.86 -32.28
CA GLY A 6 21.46 0.33 -31.67
C GLY A 6 21.78 0.85 -30.26
N HIS A 7 20.91 1.68 -29.67
CA HIS A 7 21.07 2.19 -28.30
C HIS A 7 19.97 1.66 -27.38
N GLY A 8 20.22 1.70 -26.07
CA GLY A 8 19.28 1.30 -25.04
C GLY A 8 19.31 2.27 -23.85
N CYS A 9 18.26 2.27 -23.05
CA CYS A 9 18.21 3.05 -21.82
C CYS A 9 18.85 2.28 -20.66
N LYS A 10 19.80 2.91 -19.96
CA LYS A 10 20.36 2.37 -18.73
C LYS A 10 19.50 2.79 -17.55
N LEU A 11 18.89 1.82 -16.89
CA LEU A 11 18.15 2.07 -15.67
C LEU A 11 19.10 2.51 -14.54
N ARG A 12 18.87 3.70 -13.96
CA ARG A 12 19.72 4.30 -12.91
C ARG A 12 19.18 4.09 -11.49
N LYS A 13 17.88 3.80 -11.35
CA LYS A 13 17.19 3.50 -10.09
C LYS A 13 16.29 2.29 -10.32
N VAL A 14 16.02 1.51 -9.28
CA VAL A 14 15.08 0.39 -9.40
C VAL A 14 13.73 0.86 -9.94
N LEU A 15 13.17 0.08 -10.86
CA LEU A 15 11.88 0.33 -11.49
C LEU A 15 10.91 -0.75 -11.06
N TYR A 16 9.65 -0.38 -10.84
CA TYR A 16 8.58 -1.33 -10.58
C TYR A 16 8.55 -2.44 -11.65
N GLY A 17 8.27 -3.67 -11.22
CA GLY A 17 8.33 -4.87 -12.07
C GLY A 17 9.72 -5.51 -12.23
N THR A 18 10.81 -4.85 -11.81
CA THR A 18 12.11 -5.51 -11.72
C THR A 18 12.18 -6.41 -10.49
N ARG A 19 12.89 -7.55 -10.59
CA ARG A 19 13.08 -8.50 -9.47
C ARG A 19 13.61 -7.86 -8.19
N GLN A 20 14.39 -6.77 -8.32
CA GLN A 20 15.02 -6.07 -7.21
C GLN A 20 14.10 -5.04 -6.55
N ALA A 21 13.09 -4.53 -7.28
CA ALA A 21 12.37 -3.32 -6.88
C ALA A 21 11.61 -3.48 -5.57
N GLY A 22 10.89 -4.60 -5.39
CA GLY A 22 10.16 -4.87 -4.15
C GLY A 22 11.07 -4.86 -2.91
N ARG A 23 12.27 -5.46 -3.02
CA ARG A 23 13.24 -5.48 -1.91
C ARG A 23 13.82 -4.10 -1.62
N CYS A 24 14.15 -3.33 -2.66
CA CYS A 24 14.66 -1.97 -2.49
C CYS A 24 13.61 -1.05 -1.87
N TRP A 25 12.36 -1.15 -2.34
CA TRP A 25 11.21 -0.44 -1.76
C TRP A 25 11.04 -0.79 -0.28
N TRP A 26 10.97 -2.09 0.03
CA TRP A 26 10.83 -2.56 1.41
C TRP A 26 11.94 -2.05 2.33
N THR A 27 13.19 -2.12 1.87
CA THR A 27 14.35 -1.65 2.65
C THR A 27 14.28 -0.14 2.91
N HIS A 28 13.86 0.63 1.91
CA HIS A 28 13.71 2.08 2.03
C HIS A 28 12.58 2.46 3.00
N LEU A 29 11.40 1.86 2.82
CA LEU A 29 10.23 2.08 3.68
C LEU A 29 10.50 1.69 5.13
N ARG A 30 11.06 0.49 5.34
CA ARG A 30 11.46 0.02 6.68
C ARG A 30 12.39 1.02 7.36
N LYS A 31 13.44 1.46 6.68
CA LYS A 31 14.41 2.41 7.24
C LYS A 31 13.74 3.74 7.60
N SER A 32 12.86 4.27 6.74
CA SER A 32 12.13 5.51 7.02
C SER A 32 11.25 5.38 8.29
N LEU A 33 10.51 4.26 8.42
CA LEU A 33 9.69 3.99 9.59
C LEU A 33 10.54 3.83 10.87
N GLU A 34 11.66 3.10 10.80
CA GLU A 34 12.60 2.95 11.92
C GLU A 34 13.16 4.31 12.38
N THR A 35 13.51 5.21 11.45
CA THR A 35 13.96 6.57 11.79
C THR A 35 12.89 7.45 12.43
N ARG A 36 11.61 7.10 12.24
CA ARG A 36 10.45 7.76 12.87
C ARG A 36 10.04 7.10 14.19
N GLY A 37 10.85 6.17 14.69
CA GLY A 37 10.64 5.50 15.98
C GLY A 37 9.68 4.30 15.91
N TYR A 38 9.32 3.83 14.72
CA TYR A 38 8.54 2.60 14.56
C TYR A 38 9.44 1.38 14.63
N SER A 39 8.94 0.33 15.28
CA SER A 39 9.61 -0.97 15.37
C SER A 39 8.86 -1.99 14.53
N LEU A 40 9.60 -2.86 13.84
CA LEU A 40 9.01 -3.99 13.15
C LEU A 40 8.56 -5.06 14.16
N SER A 41 7.41 -5.67 13.93
CA SER A 41 6.93 -6.81 14.72
C SER A 41 7.85 -8.02 14.56
N SER A 42 8.09 -8.72 15.67
CA SER A 42 8.84 -9.98 15.69
C SER A 42 8.04 -11.15 15.13
N TYR A 43 6.70 -11.03 15.08
CA TYR A 43 5.80 -12.10 14.65
C TYR A 43 5.44 -11.99 13.17
N ASP A 44 5.35 -10.76 12.65
CA ASP A 44 4.95 -10.50 11.28
C ASP A 44 5.73 -9.31 10.71
N THR A 45 6.54 -9.57 9.69
CA THR A 45 7.35 -8.54 9.04
C THR A 45 6.55 -7.55 8.21
N SER A 46 5.23 -7.69 8.10
CA SER A 46 4.34 -6.69 7.50
C SER A 46 3.83 -5.64 8.50
N ILE A 47 4.07 -5.85 9.80
CA ILE A 47 3.52 -5.01 10.87
C ILE A 47 4.62 -4.15 11.50
N PHE A 48 4.36 -2.85 11.60
CA PHE A 48 5.12 -1.91 12.40
C PHE A 48 4.27 -1.39 13.57
N PHE A 49 4.91 -1.05 14.67
CA PHE A 49 4.25 -0.43 15.81
C PHE A 49 5.13 0.65 16.43
N ASN A 50 4.51 1.68 16.99
CA ASN A 50 5.18 2.68 17.81
C ASN A 50 4.51 2.71 19.18
N LYS A 51 5.25 2.32 20.22
CA LYS A 51 4.72 2.22 21.60
C LYS A 51 4.38 3.57 22.21
N SER A 52 5.04 4.64 21.76
CA SER A 52 4.81 5.99 22.28
C SER A 52 3.51 6.57 21.75
N THR A 53 3.23 6.40 20.46
CA THR A 53 2.01 6.91 19.81
C THR A 53 0.85 5.91 19.81
N ASN A 54 1.10 4.64 20.16
CA ASN A 54 0.13 3.54 20.01
C ASN A 54 -0.41 3.40 18.57
N ILE A 55 0.41 3.75 17.57
CA ILE A 55 0.10 3.52 16.16
C ILE A 55 0.61 2.14 15.75
N ILE A 56 -0.21 1.39 15.04
CA ILE A 56 0.13 0.13 14.38
C ILE A 56 -0.07 0.33 12.88
N ILE A 57 0.88 -0.13 12.08
CA ILE A 57 0.82 -0.05 10.62
C ILE A 57 0.92 -1.47 10.10
N TRP A 58 0.00 -1.85 9.22
CA TRP A 58 0.11 -3.05 8.43
C TRP A 58 0.37 -2.68 6.97
N LEU A 59 1.29 -3.40 6.31
CA LEU A 59 1.73 -3.10 4.95
C LEU A 59 1.68 -4.35 4.07
N HIS A 60 1.20 -4.18 2.85
CA HIS A 60 1.31 -5.17 1.78
C HIS A 60 1.91 -4.51 0.55
N VAL A 61 3.20 -4.77 0.33
CA VAL A 61 3.98 -4.15 -0.75
C VAL A 61 3.95 -2.61 -0.65
N ASP A 62 3.12 -1.93 -1.42
CA ASP A 62 2.96 -0.49 -1.51
C ASP A 62 1.65 0.03 -0.87
N ASP A 63 0.72 -0.87 -0.54
CA ASP A 63 -0.52 -0.56 0.17
C ASP A 63 -0.35 -0.72 1.68
N GLY A 64 -1.08 0.07 2.47
CA GLY A 64 -0.99 0.02 3.92
C GLY A 64 -2.24 0.49 4.66
N VAL A 65 -2.41 -0.03 5.87
CA VAL A 65 -3.46 0.38 6.80
C VAL A 65 -2.83 0.84 8.10
N VAL A 66 -3.29 1.99 8.60
CA VAL A 66 -2.78 2.61 9.82
C VAL A 66 -3.88 2.57 10.87
N PHE A 67 -3.60 1.86 11.96
CA PHE A 67 -4.47 1.75 13.11
C PHE A 67 -3.93 2.66 14.22
N GLN A 68 -4.82 3.45 14.81
CA GLN A 68 -4.48 4.30 15.94
C GLN A 68 -5.54 4.17 17.03
N LYS A 69 -5.13 4.48 18.26
CA LYS A 69 -6.06 4.66 19.37
C LYS A 69 -6.54 6.11 19.52
N ASN A 70 -5.67 7.10 19.27
CA ASN A 70 -5.91 8.53 19.54
C ASN A 70 -5.77 9.39 18.29
N LYS A 71 -6.84 10.11 17.88
CA LYS A 71 -6.93 10.79 16.57
C LYS A 71 -5.87 11.85 16.24
N GLY A 72 -5.19 12.43 17.23
CA GLY A 72 -4.19 13.49 17.00
C GLY A 72 -2.93 12.98 16.30
N ASP A 73 -2.46 11.78 16.68
CA ASP A 73 -1.12 11.29 16.31
C ASP A 73 -1.03 10.87 14.83
N ILE A 74 -2.15 10.54 14.17
CA ILE A 74 -2.15 10.07 12.78
C ILE A 74 -1.87 11.17 11.76
N ASN A 75 -2.31 12.40 12.02
CA ASN A 75 -2.10 13.50 11.09
C ASN A 75 -0.62 13.87 11.03
N ASP A 76 0.03 13.95 12.20
CA ASP A 76 1.47 14.20 12.28
C ASP A 76 2.26 13.06 11.61
N PHE A 77 1.84 11.81 11.82
CA PHE A 77 2.42 10.67 11.14
C PHE A 77 2.30 10.77 9.62
N HIS A 78 1.09 11.04 9.09
CA HIS A 78 0.83 11.21 7.67
C HIS A 78 1.68 12.33 7.07
N LEU A 79 1.68 13.52 7.68
CA LEU A 79 2.47 14.66 7.23
C LEU A 79 3.96 14.33 7.23
N SER A 80 4.43 13.62 8.26
CA SER A 80 5.82 13.21 8.35
C SER A 80 6.21 12.24 7.23
N LEU A 81 5.35 11.31 6.84
CA LEU A 81 5.63 10.40 5.73
C LEU A 81 5.54 11.09 4.38
N ALA A 82 4.61 12.03 4.21
CA ALA A 82 4.41 12.79 2.98
C ALA A 82 5.64 13.66 2.61
N THR A 83 6.56 13.91 3.55
CA THR A 83 7.84 14.59 3.23
C THR A 83 8.79 13.73 2.40
N GLU A 84 8.62 12.41 2.40
CA GLU A 84 9.52 11.45 1.75
C GLU A 84 8.83 10.63 0.67
N PHE A 85 7.53 10.34 0.85
CA PHE A 85 6.76 9.49 -0.05
C PHE A 85 5.60 10.28 -0.69
N CYS A 86 5.35 9.99 -1.97
CA CYS A 86 4.10 10.39 -2.62
C CYS A 86 3.03 9.39 -2.21
N LEU A 87 2.09 9.82 -1.37
CA LEU A 87 1.10 8.95 -0.74
C LEU A 87 -0.31 9.31 -1.20
N LYS A 88 -1.12 8.27 -1.42
CA LYS A 88 -2.57 8.41 -1.40
C LYS A 88 -3.03 8.13 0.02
N TRP A 89 -3.64 9.11 0.67
CA TRP A 89 -4.10 8.99 2.04
C TRP A 89 -5.62 9.05 2.11
N SER A 90 -6.23 8.13 2.84
CA SER A 90 -7.66 8.14 3.16
C SER A 90 -7.83 8.08 4.68
N PRO A 91 -8.67 8.95 5.29
CA PRO A 91 -8.96 8.88 6.71
C PRO A 91 -9.84 7.67 7.07
N GLU A 92 -10.57 7.12 6.10
CA GLU A 92 -11.44 5.95 6.24
C GLU A 92 -10.91 4.78 5.42
N LEU A 93 -11.06 3.56 5.95
CA LEU A 93 -10.67 2.32 5.30
C LEU A 93 -11.80 1.85 4.39
N ASP A 94 -11.92 2.49 3.23
CA ASP A 94 -12.97 2.21 2.24
C ASP A 94 -12.48 1.27 1.13
N SER A 95 -11.17 1.20 0.92
CA SER A 95 -10.58 0.26 -0.03
C SER A 95 -9.14 -0.08 0.33
N ILE A 96 -8.73 -1.32 0.05
CA ILE A 96 -7.35 -1.80 0.14
C ILE A 96 -7.13 -2.93 -0.86
N MET A 97 -6.05 -2.94 -1.64
CA MET A 97 -5.73 -4.04 -2.58
C MET A 97 -6.87 -4.42 -3.53
N GLY A 98 -7.68 -3.44 -3.97
CA GLY A 98 -8.84 -3.69 -4.84
C GLY A 98 -10.02 -4.38 -4.15
N LEU A 99 -10.00 -4.50 -2.82
CA LEU A 99 -11.18 -4.77 -2.01
C LEU A 99 -11.85 -3.44 -1.68
N ASP A 100 -13.15 -3.36 -1.96
CA ASP A 100 -14.03 -2.36 -1.39
C ASP A 100 -14.46 -2.81 0.00
N ILE A 101 -14.39 -1.91 0.96
CA ILE A 101 -14.68 -2.15 2.37
C ILE A 101 -15.82 -1.24 2.76
N ARG A 102 -16.89 -1.82 3.30
CA ARG A 102 -18.00 -1.07 3.91
C ARG A 102 -18.18 -1.51 5.35
N LYS A 103 -18.28 -0.54 6.25
CA LYS A 103 -18.53 -0.79 7.65
C LYS A 103 -19.95 -0.38 8.01
N ASP A 104 -20.68 -1.25 8.70
CA ASP A 104 -22.00 -0.96 9.25
C ASP A 104 -22.10 -1.38 10.73
N ALA A 105 -23.33 -1.37 11.28
CA ALA A 105 -23.58 -1.78 12.66
C ALA A 105 -23.33 -3.27 12.92
N HIS A 106 -23.28 -4.10 11.88
CA HIS A 106 -23.13 -5.55 11.94
C HIS A 106 -21.70 -6.01 11.68
N GLY A 107 -20.84 -5.16 11.10
CA GLY A 107 -19.41 -5.44 10.95
C GLY A 107 -18.83 -4.82 9.69
N PHE A 108 -17.96 -5.60 9.03
CA PHE A 108 -17.31 -5.23 7.78
C PHE A 108 -17.83 -6.11 6.64
N HIS A 109 -18.16 -5.48 5.54
CA HIS A 109 -18.50 -6.10 4.27
C HIS A 109 -17.37 -5.85 3.29
N LEU A 110 -16.87 -6.92 2.67
CA LEU A 110 -15.78 -6.87 1.70
C LEU A 110 -16.31 -7.30 0.34
N SER A 111 -16.01 -6.54 -0.71
CA SER A 111 -16.37 -6.88 -2.08
C SER A 111 -15.27 -6.49 -3.05
N GLN A 112 -15.15 -7.19 -4.18
CA GLN A 112 -14.25 -6.80 -5.27
C GLN A 112 -15.07 -6.52 -6.52
N VAL A 113 -15.86 -5.45 -6.50
CA VAL A 113 -16.85 -5.18 -7.55
C VAL A 113 -16.19 -5.16 -8.93
N CYS A 114 -15.07 -4.46 -9.06
CA CYS A 114 -14.31 -4.38 -10.31
C CYS A 114 -13.83 -5.76 -10.81
N LEU A 115 -13.34 -6.62 -9.92
CA LEU A 115 -12.88 -7.96 -10.29
C LEU A 115 -14.06 -8.84 -10.73
N ILE A 116 -15.16 -8.81 -9.97
CA ILE A 116 -16.39 -9.54 -10.31
C ILE A 116 -16.87 -9.10 -11.71
N GLN A 117 -16.91 -7.81 -11.97
CA GLN A 117 -17.36 -7.26 -13.25
C GLN A 117 -16.42 -7.62 -14.41
N SER A 118 -15.10 -7.61 -14.19
CA SER A 118 -14.12 -8.08 -15.18
C SER A 118 -14.36 -9.55 -15.52
N ILE A 119 -14.50 -10.42 -14.51
CA ILE A 119 -14.72 -11.85 -14.72
C ILE A 119 -16.02 -12.11 -15.48
N LEU A 120 -17.11 -11.42 -15.12
CA LEU A 120 -18.39 -11.53 -15.84
C LEU A 120 -18.23 -11.11 -17.29
N THR A 121 -17.59 -9.97 -17.54
CA THR A 121 -17.37 -9.47 -18.91
C THR A 121 -16.51 -10.43 -19.73
N ASP A 122 -15.41 -10.92 -19.16
CA ASP A 122 -14.39 -11.69 -19.89
C ASP A 122 -14.78 -13.16 -20.11
N HIS A 123 -15.59 -13.74 -19.20
CA HIS A 123 -15.84 -15.19 -19.19
C HIS A 123 -17.31 -15.58 -19.29
N TRP A 124 -18.24 -14.67 -18.98
CA TRP A 124 -19.67 -14.94 -19.02
C TRP A 124 -20.34 -14.25 -20.21
N ASP A 125 -20.20 -12.92 -20.30
CA ASP A 125 -20.92 -12.11 -21.29
C ASP A 125 -20.32 -12.22 -22.71
N GLN A 126 -19.04 -12.59 -22.83
CA GLN A 126 -18.41 -12.88 -24.13
C GLN A 126 -18.85 -14.21 -24.76
N LYS A 127 -19.67 -15.03 -24.07
CA LYS A 127 -20.41 -16.16 -24.67
C LYS A 127 -21.80 -15.72 -25.14
N ALA A 128 -21.87 -14.68 -25.97
CA ALA A 128 -23.02 -14.45 -26.83
C ALA A 128 -22.63 -14.94 -28.23
N TYR A 129 -23.43 -15.87 -28.77
CA TYR A 129 -23.31 -16.49 -30.09
C TYR A 129 -23.06 -15.50 -31.24
#